data_AF-A0A940TEE3-F1
#
_entry.id   AF-A0A940TEE3-F1
#
_cell.length_a   1.000
_cell.length_b   1.000
_cell.length_c   1.000
_cell.angle_alpha   90.00
_cell.angle_beta   90.00
_cell.angle_gamma   90.00
#
_symmetry.space_group_name_H-M   'P 1'
#
loop_
_entity.id
_entity.type
_entity.pdbx_description
1 polymer ?
#
loop_
_entity_poly.entity_id
_entity_poly.type
_entity_poly.pdbx_seq_one_letter_code
_entity_poly.pdbx_strand_id
1 'polypeptide(L)' 'MIPYGCSCSYGDIARKLNQKGARAVGTAVGKNPLPIFIPCHRVLPSGGELGNFSMQGGSQSKAYLLDLEGVPYKK' A
#
# COMPACT_ATOMS: atom_id res chain seq x y z
N MET A 1 4.39 -11.42 -0.95
CA MET A 1 4.72 -10.52 -2.07
C MET A 1 3.42 -10.25 -2.85
N ILE A 2 3.17 -9.00 -3.26
CA ILE A 2 1.95 -8.62 -4.02
C ILE A 2 2.36 -8.53 -5.50
N PRO A 3 1.72 -9.27 -6.42
CA PRO A 3 2.08 -9.24 -7.83
C PRO A 3 1.79 -7.89 -8.49
N TYR A 4 2.42 -7.65 -9.64
CA TYR A 4 2.19 -6.45 -10.45
C TYR A 4 0.73 -6.39 -10.92
N GLY A 5 0.12 -5.20 -10.91
CA GLY A 5 -1.29 -5.04 -11.27
C GLY A 5 -2.28 -5.54 -10.22
N CYS A 6 -1.80 -5.95 -9.03
CA CYS A 6 -2.65 -6.34 -7.91
C CYS A 6 -2.42 -5.42 -6.71
N SER A 7 -3.46 -5.23 -5.91
CA SER A 7 -3.39 -4.57 -4.61
C SER A 7 -3.90 -5.48 -3.50
N CYS A 8 -3.55 -5.17 -2.26
CA CYS A 8 -4.18 -5.79 -1.10
C CYS A 8 -4.38 -4.77 0.01
N SER A 9 -5.24 -5.07 0.98
CA SER A 9 -5.46 -4.16 2.10
C SER A 9 -4.47 -4.39 3.25
N TYR A 10 -4.24 -3.36 4.08
CA TYR A 10 -3.52 -3.52 5.36
C TYR A 10 -4.16 -4.61 6.25
N GLY A 11 -5.49 -4.75 6.19
CA GLY A 11 -6.22 -5.80 6.89
C GLY A 11 -5.92 -7.20 6.37
N ASP A 12 -5.74 -7.37 5.06
CA ASP A 12 -5.36 -8.66 4.45
C ASP A 12 -3.96 -9.09 4.88
N ILE A 13 -3.03 -8.14 4.92
CA ILE A 13 -1.67 -8.41 5.40
C ILE A 13 -1.70 -8.76 6.90
N ALA A 14 -2.44 -8.01 7.71
CA ALA A 14 -2.58 -8.29 9.14
C ALA A 14 -3.18 -9.68 9.39
N ARG A 15 -4.22 -10.06 8.63
CA ARG A 15 -4.80 -11.42 8.68
C ARG A 15 -3.80 -12.49 8.28
N LYS A 16 -3.05 -12.29 7.19
CA LYS A 16 -2.00 -13.24 6.75
C LYS A 16 -0.89 -13.41 7.78
N LEU A 17 -0.53 -12.35 8.50
CA LEU A 17 0.52 -12.38 9.52
C LEU A 17 -0.01 -12.78 10.91
N ASN A 18 -1.31 -13.09 11.03
CA ASN A 18 -2.00 -13.34 12.30
C ASN A 18 -1.74 -12.23 13.35
N GLN A 19 -1.62 -10.99 12.88
CA GLN A 19 -1.34 -9.82 13.70
C GLN A 19 -2.63 -9.06 14.03
N LYS A 20 -2.81 -8.73 15.31
CA LYS A 20 -3.94 -7.93 15.77
C LYS A 20 -3.69 -6.44 15.50
N GLY A 21 -3.81 -6.01 14.23
CA GLY A 21 -3.91 -4.59 13.91
C GLY A 21 -3.39 -4.18 12.53
N ALA A 22 -4.30 -3.76 11.66
CA ALA A 22 -3.97 -3.13 10.37
C ALA A 22 -3.10 -1.87 10.54
N ARG A 23 -3.22 -1.16 11.68
CA ARG A 23 -2.45 0.04 11.98
C ARG A 23 -0.97 -0.24 12.17
N ALA A 24 -0.61 -1.34 12.84
CA ALA A 24 0.79 -1.73 13.03
C ALA A 24 1.45 -2.11 11.70
N VAL A 25 0.71 -2.82 10.84
CA VAL A 25 1.14 -3.10 9.46
C VAL A 25 1.32 -1.81 8.67
N GLY A 26 0.37 -0.87 8.77
CA GLY A 26 0.47 0.44 8.12
C GLY A 26 1.73 1.21 8.55
N THR A 27 2.07 1.22 9.84
CA THR A 27 3.31 1.83 10.33
C THR A 27 4.55 1.13 9.79
N ALA A 28 4.56 -0.21 9.72
CA ALA A 28 5.69 -0.96 9.17
C ALA A 28 5.89 -0.69 7.67
N VAL A 29 4.80 -0.70 6.90
CA VAL A 29 4.79 -0.38 5.46
C VAL A 29 5.20 1.07 5.22
N GLY A 30 4.75 1.99 6.09
CA GLY A 30 5.11 3.40 6.02
C GLY A 30 6.58 3.69 6.38
N LYS A 31 7.27 2.77 7.06
CA LYS A 31 8.71 2.87 7.33
C LYS A 31 9.58 2.22 6.25
N ASN A 32 9.00 1.88 5.10
CA ASN A 32 9.73 1.26 4.00
C ASN A 32 10.82 2.19 3.45
N PRO A 33 12.11 1.84 3.58
CA PRO A 33 13.22 2.68 3.11
C PRO A 33 13.39 2.66 1.58
N LEU A 34 12.77 1.70 0.87
CA LEU A 34 12.92 1.51 -0.57
C LEU A 34 11.55 1.33 -1.27
N PRO A 35 10.78 2.41 -1.42
CA PRO A 35 9.39 2.38 -1.92
C PRO A 35 9.22 1.90 -3.38
N ILE A 36 10.28 1.87 -4.19
CA ILE A 36 10.23 1.37 -5.57
C ILE A 36 10.45 -0.15 -5.62
N PHE A 37 11.44 -0.66 -4.88
CA PHE A 37 11.76 -2.09 -4.87
C PHE A 37 10.79 -2.90 -4.01
N ILE A 38 10.35 -2.32 -2.90
CA ILE A 38 9.34 -2.90 -2.02
C ILE A 38 8.03 -2.20 -2.35
N PRO A 39 7.07 -2.87 -3.00
CA PRO A 39 5.88 -2.25 -3.59
C PRO A 39 4.83 -1.90 -2.52
N CYS A 40 5.18 -0.99 -1.61
CA CYS A 40 4.29 -0.52 -0.54
C CYS A 40 3.11 0.30 -1.10
N HIS A 41 3.22 0.83 -2.33
CA HIS A 41 2.12 1.52 -3.01
C HIS A 41 0.94 0.60 -3.33
N ARG A 42 1.18 -0.71 -3.49
CA ARG A 42 0.14 -1.73 -3.71
C ARG A 42 -0.70 -2.05 -2.46
N VAL A 43 -0.33 -1.48 -1.30
CA VAL A 43 -1.07 -1.69 -0.05
C VAL A 43 -2.05 -0.55 0.17
N LEU A 44 -3.34 -0.85 0.16
CA LEU A 44 -4.43 0.12 0.32
C LEU A 44 -5.13 -0.02 1.68
N PRO A 45 -5.86 0.99 2.17
CA PRO A 45 -6.85 0.83 3.21
C PRO A 45 -7.97 -0.11 2.75
N SER A 46 -8.73 -0.67 3.71
CA SER A 46 -9.80 -1.64 3.44
C SER A 46 -10.90 -1.14 2.48
N GLY A 47 -11.05 0.19 2.32
CA GLY A 47 -12.00 0.79 1.38
C GLY A 47 -11.51 0.92 -0.06
N GLY A 48 -10.25 0.55 -0.34
CA GLY A 48 -9.60 0.75 -1.64
C GLY A 48 -9.19 2.20 -1.91
N GLU A 49 -9.24 3.07 -0.90
CA GLU A 49 -8.80 4.45 -0.99
C GLU A 49 -7.30 4.56 -1.22
N LEU A 50 -6.82 5.65 -1.80
CA LEU A 50 -5.40 5.86 -2.01
C LEU A 50 -4.61 5.84 -0.69
N GLY A 51 -5.15 6.49 0.34
CA GLY A 51 -4.50 6.66 1.64
C GLY A 51 -3.19 7.44 1.58
N ASN A 52 -2.48 7.49 2.71
CA ASN A 52 -1.20 8.18 2.82
C ASN A 52 -0.03 7.30 2.35
N PHE A 53 1.02 7.94 1.86
CA PHE A 53 2.23 7.30 1.36
C PHE A 53 3.47 8.04 1.85
N SER A 54 4.49 7.30 2.26
CA SER A 54 5.66 7.88 2.93
C SER A 54 6.73 8.45 1.99
N MET A 55 6.62 8.18 0.69
CA MET A 55 7.59 8.69 -0.29
C MET A 55 7.42 10.20 -0.50
N GLN A 56 8.48 10.88 -0.95
CA GLN A 56 8.39 12.25 -1.43
C GLN A 56 7.30 12.35 -2.53
N GLY A 57 6.43 13.36 -2.43
CA GLY A 57 5.21 13.48 -3.24
C GLY A 57 3.98 12.75 -2.67
N GLY A 58 4.14 12.04 -1.55
CA GLY A 58 3.05 11.52 -0.74
C GLY A 58 2.08 10.65 -1.52
N SER A 59 0.79 10.84 -1.27
CA SER A 59 -0.30 10.13 -1.95
C SER A 59 -0.27 10.29 -3.48
N GLN A 60 0.20 11.41 -4.03
CA GLN A 60 0.30 11.61 -5.48
C GLN A 60 1.28 10.64 -6.14
N SER A 61 2.43 10.40 -5.51
CA SER A 61 3.40 9.42 -5.99
C SER A 61 2.84 8.00 -5.98
N LYS A 62 2.02 7.69 -4.96
CA LYS A 62 1.31 6.40 -4.88
C LYS A 62 0.29 6.25 -6.00
N ALA A 63 -0.49 7.29 -6.28
CA ALA A 63 -1.47 7.32 -7.36
C ALA A 63 -0.78 7.07 -8.70
N TYR A 64 0.30 7.80 -8.98
CA TYR A 64 1.08 7.64 -10.19
C TYR A 64 1.60 6.21 -10.39
N LEU A 65 2.13 5.59 -9.33
CA LEU A 65 2.59 4.19 -9.39
C LEU A 65 1.44 3.20 -9.60
N LEU A 66 0.28 3.43 -8.97
CA LEU A 66 -0.90 2.58 -9.17
C LEU A 66 -1.46 2.71 -10.59
N ASP A 67 -1.51 3.93 -11.13
CA ASP A 67 -1.92 4.22 -12.50
C ASP A 67 -0.99 3.56 -13.51
N LEU A 68 0.33 3.63 -13.29
CA LEU A 68 1.33 2.95 -14.12
C LEU A 68 1.12 1.43 -14.16
N GLU A 69 0.64 0.85 -13.06
CA GLU A 69 0.37 -0.59 -12.95
C GLU A 69 -1.07 -0.97 -13.36
N GLY A 70 -1.92 0.01 -13.69
CA GLY A 70 -3.34 -0.22 -13.99
C GLY A 70 -4.16 -0.70 -12.79
N VAL A 71 -3.73 -0.40 -11.56
CA VAL A 71 -4.40 -0.85 -10.34
C VAL A 71 -5.53 0.12 -9.99
N PRO A 72 -6.79 -0.35 -9.87
CA PRO A 72 -7.89 0.51 -9.48
C PRO A 72 -7.80 0.91 -8.01
N TYR A 73 -8.03 2.20 -7.74
CA TYR A 73 -8.15 2.74 -6.39
C TYR A 73 -9.23 3.84 -6.35
N LYS A 74 -9.76 4.12 -5.16
CA LYS A 74 -10.67 5.24 -4.93
C LYS A 74 -9.86 6.47 -4.56
N LYS A 75 -10.13 7.58 -5.25
CA LYS A 75 -9.56 8.90 -4.93
C LYS A 75 -10.11 9.41 -3.61
#